data_AF-A0AB74V438-F1
#
_entry.id   AF-A0AB74V438-F1
#
_cell.length_a   1.000
_cell.length_b   1.000
_cell.length_c   1.000
_cell.angle_alpha   90.00
_cell.angle_beta   90.00
_cell.angle_gamma   90.00
#
_symmetry.space_group_name_H-M   'P 1'
#
loop_
_entity.id
_entity.type
_entity.pdbx_description
1 polymer ?
#
loop_
_entity_poly.entity_id
_entity_poly.type
_entity_poly.pdbx_seq_one_letter_code
_entity_poly.pdbx_strand_id
1 'polypeptide(L)' 'MNIEHAEQATTAICANVESALAALQRDRTVNGYGVFSAPWCEKTALRNAFEAISAALQTHAATSWPTLSDYTETNA' A
#
# COMPACT_ATOMS: atom_id res chain seq x y z
N MET A 1 18.37 -16.09 1.15
CA MET A 1 18.39 -14.84 1.95
C MET A 1 17.75 -13.63 1.24
N ASN A 2 17.78 -13.55 -0.10
CA ASN A 2 17.12 -12.46 -0.86
C ASN A 2 15.58 -12.62 -0.94
N ILE A 3 15.10 -13.89 -0.96
CA ILE A 3 13.67 -14.22 -1.10
C ILE A 3 12.86 -13.85 0.15
N GLU A 4 13.33 -14.20 1.35
CA GLU A 4 12.62 -13.87 2.61
C GLU A 4 12.51 -12.35 2.83
N HIS A 5 13.56 -11.60 2.50
CA HIS A 5 13.51 -10.13 2.56
C HIS A 5 12.50 -9.55 1.55
N ALA A 6 12.43 -10.10 0.34
CA ALA A 6 11.44 -9.69 -0.64
C ALA A 6 10.00 -10.03 -0.23
N GLU A 7 9.78 -11.17 0.43
CA GLU A 7 8.47 -11.52 0.99
C GLU A 7 8.04 -10.54 2.09
N GLN A 8 8.94 -10.20 3.01
CA GLN A 8 8.68 -9.22 4.06
C GLN A 8 8.41 -7.82 3.46
N ALA A 9 9.20 -7.42 2.46
CA ALA A 9 9.00 -6.16 1.74
C ALA A 9 7.65 -6.14 1.02
N THR A 10 7.24 -7.24 0.40
CA THR A 10 5.94 -7.37 -0.27
C THR A 10 4.79 -7.19 0.73
N THR A 11 4.90 -7.83 1.89
CA THR A 11 3.92 -7.70 2.98
C THR A 11 3.80 -6.25 3.45
N ALA A 12 4.92 -5.57 3.65
CA ALA A 12 4.95 -4.17 4.06
C ALA A 12 4.38 -3.22 2.99
N ILE A 13 4.66 -3.47 1.71
CA ILE A 13 4.10 -2.72 0.59
C ILE A 13 2.57 -2.88 0.56
N CYS A 14 2.08 -4.12 0.65
CA CYS A 14 0.64 -4.40 0.68
C CYS A 14 -0.05 -3.69 1.84
N ALA A 15 0.50 -3.78 3.06
CA ALA A 15 -0.06 -3.11 4.23
C ALA A 15 -0.16 -1.58 4.07
N ASN A 16 0.87 -0.95 3.48
CA ASN A 16 0.85 0.48 3.20
C ASN A 16 -0.21 0.86 2.15
N VAL A 17 -0.36 0.05 1.10
CA VAL A 17 -1.39 0.26 0.06
C VAL A 17 -2.80 0.09 0.64
N GLU A 18 -3.02 -0.90 1.50
CA GLU A 18 -4.28 -1.11 2.20
C GLU A 18 -4.62 0.07 3.12
N SER A 19 -3.63 0.60 3.85
CA SER A 19 -3.79 1.80 4.68
C SER A 19 -4.17 3.02 3.85
N ALA A 20 -3.53 3.22 2.69
CA ALA A 20 -3.88 4.28 1.77
C ALA A 20 -5.31 4.13 1.23
N LEU A 21 -5.71 2.91 0.87
CA LEU A 21 -7.06 2.61 0.41
C LEU A 21 -8.10 2.87 1.50
N ALA A 22 -7.83 2.45 2.74
CA ALA A 22 -8.71 2.68 3.88
C ALA A 22 -8.87 4.18 4.17
N ALA A 23 -7.80 4.97 4.07
CA ALA A 23 -7.86 6.42 4.23
C ALA A 23 -8.72 7.10 3.15
N LEU A 24 -8.72 6.57 1.92
CA LEU A 24 -9.49 7.10 0.80
C LEU A 24 -10.91 6.55 0.70
N GLN A 25 -11.17 5.38 1.30
CA GLN A 25 -12.50 4.80 1.39
C GLN A 25 -13.36 5.69 2.29
N ARG A 26 -14.41 6.24 1.70
CA ARG A 26 -15.36 7.11 2.36
C ARG A 26 -16.69 6.41 2.53
N ASP A 27 -17.31 6.66 3.68
CA ASP A 27 -18.73 6.44 3.84
C ASP A 27 -19.48 7.33 2.85
N ARG A 28 -20.16 6.68 1.91
CA ARG A 28 -21.10 7.34 1.01
C ARG A 28 -22.42 7.43 1.74
N THR A 29 -22.78 8.63 2.17
CA THR A 29 -24.08 8.84 2.79
C THR A 29 -25.08 9.11 1.68
N VAL A 30 -26.01 8.19 1.47
CA VAL A 30 -27.16 8.41 0.60
C VAL A 30 -28.25 9.08 1.44
N ASN A 31 -28.67 10.28 1.05
CA ASN A 31 -29.84 10.93 1.61
C ASN A 31 -30.93 11.09 0.53
N GLY A 32 -32.12 11.54 0.93
CA GLY A 32 -33.26 11.76 0.01
C GLY A 32 -33.02 12.80 -1.09
N TYR A 33 -31.84 13.43 -1.14
CA TYR A 33 -31.43 14.42 -2.12
C TYR A 33 -30.21 13.99 -2.96
N GLY A 34 -29.59 12.83 -2.68
CA GLY A 34 -28.46 12.30 -3.45
C GLY A 34 -27.39 11.59 -2.62
N VAL A 35 -26.26 11.29 -3.25
CA VAL A 35 -25.08 10.70 -2.60
C VAL A 35 -24.14 11.84 -2.18
N PHE A 36 -23.87 11.96 -0.89
CA PHE A 36 -22.95 12.95 -0.34
C PHE A 36 -21.68 12.27 0.19
N SER A 37 -20.51 12.76 -0.23
CA SER A 37 -19.24 12.43 0.44
C SER A 37 -18.91 13.55 1.40
N ALA A 38 -18.74 13.23 2.68
CA ALA A 38 -18.42 14.27 3.66
C ALA A 38 -17.01 14.87 3.40
N PRO A 39 -16.89 16.19 3.16
CA PRO A 39 -15.61 16.79 2.74
C PRO A 39 -14.68 17.14 3.92
N TRP A 40 -15.16 17.06 5.16
CA TRP A 40 -14.47 17.63 6.33
C TRP A 40 -13.10 17.03 6.64
N CYS A 41 -12.79 15.83 6.16
CA CYS A 41 -11.51 15.15 6.35
C CYS A 41 -10.74 14.87 5.04
N GLU A 42 -11.18 15.43 3.90
CA GLU A 42 -10.62 15.14 2.57
C GLU A 42 -9.12 15.36 2.47
N LYS A 43 -8.68 16.54 2.90
CA LYS A 43 -7.28 16.95 2.81
C LYS A 43 -6.39 16.05 3.66
N THR A 44 -6.87 15.64 4.84
CA THR A 44 -6.14 14.76 5.75
C THR A 44 -6.10 13.33 5.20
N ALA A 45 -7.23 12.81 4.69
CA ALA A 45 -7.31 11.51 4.03
C ALA A 45 -6.34 11.41 2.84
N LEU A 46 -6.35 12.42 1.96
CA LEU A 46 -5.45 12.50 0.81
C LEU A 46 -3.98 12.57 1.23
N ARG A 47 -3.66 13.34 2.29
CA ARG A 47 -2.29 13.40 2.83
C ARG A 47 -1.84 12.05 3.38
N ASN A 48 -2.65 11.41 4.20
CA ASN A 48 -2.32 10.12 4.81
C ASN A 48 -2.12 9.04 3.75
N ALA A 49 -2.98 9.01 2.71
CA ALA A 49 -2.83 8.10 1.59
C ALA A 49 -1.55 8.39 0.79
N PHE A 50 -1.21 9.66 0.57
CA PHE A 50 0.04 10.04 -0.10
C PHE A 50 1.28 9.58 0.70
N GLU A 51 1.28 9.76 2.02
CA GLU A 51 2.36 9.32 2.89
C GLU A 51 2.52 7.79 2.87
N ALA A 52 1.41 7.05 2.97
CA ALA A 52 1.42 5.59 2.91
C ALA A 52 1.91 5.05 1.56
N ILE A 53 1.47 5.62 0.44
CA ILE A 53 1.96 5.26 -0.90
C ILE A 53 3.44 5.60 -1.05
N SER A 54 3.88 6.75 -0.53
CA SER A 54 5.30 7.13 -0.55
C SER A 54 6.17 6.14 0.22
N ALA A 55 5.70 5.68 1.38
CA ALA A 55 6.39 4.65 2.16
C ALA A 55 6.48 3.32 1.39
N ALA A 56 5.39 2.89 0.75
CA ALA A 56 5.39 1.68 -0.09
C ALA A 56 6.42 1.77 -1.24
N LEU A 57 6.49 2.91 -1.93
CA LEU A 57 7.45 3.14 -2.99
C LEU A 57 8.90 3.14 -2.48
N GLN A 58 9.15 3.73 -1.31
CA GLN A 58 10.47 3.70 -0.68
C GLN A 58 10.88 2.27 -0.31
N THR A 59 9.99 1.49 0.29
CA THR A 59 10.25 0.07 0.59
C THR A 59 10.57 -0.71 -0.68
N HIS A 60 9.78 -0.52 -1.75
CA HIS A 60 10.04 -1.17 -3.04
C HIS A 60 11.41 -0.81 -3.62
N ALA A 61 11.79 0.47 -3.58
CA ALA A 61 13.07 0.94 -4.10
C ALA A 61 14.28 0.47 -3.26
N ALA A 62 14.10 0.33 -1.96
CA ALA A 62 15.14 -0.14 -1.04
C ALA A 62 15.30 -1.68 -1.04
N THR A 63 14.32 -2.41 -1.59
CA THR A 63 14.32 -3.87 -1.59
C THR A 63 15.17 -4.40 -2.75
N SER A 64 16.13 -5.26 -2.43
CA SER A 64 16.81 -6.09 -3.41
C SER A 64 15.89 -7.21 -3.84
N TRP A 65 15.32 -7.11 -5.04
CA TRP A 65 14.40 -8.12 -5.53
C TRP A 65 15.15 -9.37 -6.02
N PRO A 66 14.69 -10.58 -5.66
CA PRO A 66 15.32 -11.82 -6.09
C PRO A 66 15.22 -11.98 -7.60
N THR A 67 16.30 -12.50 -8.16
CA THR A 67 16.42 -12.85 -9.58
C THR A 67 16.13 -14.34 -9.78
N LEU A 68 15.97 -14.78 -11.03
CA LEU A 68 15.66 -16.19 -11.33
C LEU A 68 16.68 -17.17 -10.72
N SER A 69 17.96 -16.77 -10.67
CA SER A 69 19.05 -17.57 -10.10
C SER A 69 18.90 -17.82 -8.59
N ASP A 70 18.31 -16.88 -7.85
CA ASP A 70 18.09 -16.99 -6.41
C ASP A 70 17.08 -18.11 -6.06
N TYR A 71 16.26 -18.53 -7.02
CA TYR A 71 15.26 -19.60 -6.87
C TYR A 71 15.78 -20.98 -7.28
N THR A 72 16.91 -21.06 -7.98
CA THR A 72 17.47 -22.33 -8.47
C THR A 72 18.46 -22.97 -7.51
N GLU A 73 19.11 -22.19 -6.64
CA GLU A 73 20.09 -22.69 -5.66
C GLU A 73 19.45 -23.46 -4.49
N THR A 74 18.14 -23.32 -4.26
CA THR A 74 17.41 -24.05 -3.21
C THR A 74 16.98 -25.47 -3.60
N ASN A 75 17.19 -25.88 -4.87
CA ASN A 75 16.75 -27.17 -5.41
C ASN A 75 17.89 -28.05 -5.99
N ALA A 76 19.16 -27.74 -5.70
CA ALA A 76 20.33 -28.55 -6.08
C ALA A 76 21.00 -29.13 -4.82
#